data_AF-A0A959JD23-F1
#
_entry.id   AF-A0A959JD23-F1
#
_cell.length_a   1.000
_cell.length_b   1.000
_cell.length_c   1.000
_cell.angle_alpha   90.00
_cell.angle_beta   90.00
_cell.angle_gamma   90.00
#
_symmetry.space_group_name_H-M   'P 1'
#
loop_
_entity.id
_entity.type
_entity.pdbx_description
1 polymer ?
#
loop_
_entity_poly.entity_id
_entity_poly.type
_entity_poly.pdbx_seq_one_letter_code
_entity_poly.pdbx_strand_id
1 'polypeptide(L)'
;MRLQVSICLLIIQLPLFGQAYFTAGGVRLGTENGLSVKQRILKHSTIELGILSGFKTDYLSVGVDYHRHYPIFIRNLNLYAGLGLVSQRFQPQAFEQDVFKRHGVTFTGGIEATLGRVNVAWDYKPMFFLGNSDRLFASNSGISIRYVFLRNKDVKKWEREQDKKHRKKNQRKRPKLFHRDG
;
A
#
# COMPACT_ATOMS: atom_id res chain seq x y z
N MET A 1 -10.24 -29.49 -16.18
CA MET A 1 -9.17 -28.66 -15.57
C MET A 1 -8.65 -27.49 -16.41
N ARG A 2 -8.68 -27.52 -17.76
CA ARG A 2 -8.16 -26.40 -18.58
C ARG A 2 -9.02 -25.12 -18.55
N LEU A 3 -10.33 -25.24 -18.34
CA LEU A 3 -11.26 -24.10 -18.35
C LEU A 3 -11.24 -23.27 -17.05
N GLN A 4 -10.90 -23.90 -15.91
CA GLN A 4 -10.80 -23.21 -14.61
C GLN A 4 -9.55 -22.31 -14.52
N VAL A 5 -8.46 -22.69 -15.21
CA VAL A 5 -7.24 -21.88 -15.27
C VAL A 5 -7.47 -20.58 -16.06
N SER A 6 -8.32 -20.62 -17.10
CA SER A 6 -8.66 -19.43 -17.90
C SER A 6 -9.46 -18.38 -17.14
N ILE A 7 -10.31 -18.79 -16.19
CA ILE A 7 -11.11 -17.86 -15.37
C ILE A 7 -10.23 -17.08 -14.37
N CYS A 8 -9.21 -17.73 -13.79
CA CYS A 8 -8.22 -17.05 -12.93
C CYS A 8 -7.35 -16.05 -13.72
N LEU A 9 -7.05 -16.33 -14.99
CA LEU A 9 -6.26 -15.44 -15.85
C LEU A 9 -7.06 -14.24 -16.40
N LEU A 10 -8.39 -14.32 -16.47
CA LEU A 10 -9.23 -13.24 -17.01
C LEU A 10 -9.36 -12.02 -16.07
N ILE A 11 -9.08 -12.18 -14.77
CA ILE A 11 -9.16 -11.10 -13.77
C ILE A 11 -8.01 -10.08 -13.93
N ILE A 12 -7.03 -10.36 -14.80
CA ILE A 12 -5.79 -9.57 -14.93
C ILE A 12 -5.96 -8.31 -15.81
N GLN A 13 -7.07 -8.14 -16.55
CA GLN A 13 -7.16 -7.11 -17.60
C GLN A 13 -8.30 -6.08 -17.48
N LEU A 14 -8.65 -5.61 -16.28
CA LEU A 14 -9.58 -4.47 -16.15
C LEU A 14 -8.84 -3.14 -15.94
N PRO A 15 -8.82 -2.22 -16.94
CA PRO A 15 -8.32 -0.88 -16.77
C PRO A 15 -9.44 0.06 -16.32
N LEU A 16 -9.75 0.13 -15.03
CA LEU A 16 -10.71 1.14 -14.55
C LEU A 16 -10.26 1.74 -13.22
N PHE A 17 -10.08 3.07 -13.16
CA PHE A 17 -9.95 3.86 -11.93
C PHE A 17 -9.04 3.30 -10.81
N GLY A 18 -7.75 3.15 -11.09
CA GLY A 18 -6.77 2.78 -10.06
C GLY A 18 -6.70 3.77 -8.88
N GLN A 19 -6.35 3.24 -7.70
CA GLN A 19 -6.04 3.92 -6.42
C GLN A 19 -6.07 5.46 -6.44
N ALA A 20 -7.06 6.04 -5.73
CA ALA A 20 -7.37 7.46 -5.74
C ALA A 20 -6.39 8.34 -4.93
N TYR A 21 -5.62 7.74 -4.02
CA TYR A 21 -4.63 8.41 -3.19
C TYR A 21 -3.20 8.19 -3.69
N PHE A 22 -2.32 9.10 -3.27
CA PHE A 22 -0.87 9.00 -3.41
C PHE A 22 -0.23 8.70 -2.05
N THR A 23 -0.64 9.42 -1.01
CA THR A 23 -0.19 9.20 0.38
C THR A 23 -1.40 9.20 1.30
N ALA A 24 -1.50 8.19 2.16
CA ALA A 24 -2.54 8.08 3.17
C ALA A 24 -1.96 7.51 4.46
N GLY A 25 -2.52 7.88 5.61
CA GLY A 25 -2.12 7.32 6.89
C GLY A 25 -3.25 7.40 7.90
N GLY A 26 -3.21 6.52 8.89
CA GLY A 26 -4.21 6.47 9.93
C GLY A 26 -4.08 5.22 10.79
N VAL A 27 -5.21 4.71 11.24
CA VAL A 27 -5.28 3.62 12.22
C VAL A 27 -5.68 2.32 11.55
N ARG A 28 -5.15 1.23 12.06
CA ARG A 28 -5.59 -0.15 11.81
C ARG A 28 -6.13 -0.71 13.11
N LEU A 29 -7.27 -1.38 13.05
CA LEU A 29 -7.94 -2.01 14.18
C LEU A 29 -8.26 -3.47 13.84
N GLY A 30 -8.03 -4.39 14.76
CA GLY A 30 -8.23 -5.83 14.53
C GLY A 30 -7.46 -6.71 15.50
N THR A 31 -6.89 -7.81 14.99
CA THR A 31 -6.02 -8.69 15.77
C THR A 31 -4.84 -7.91 16.38
N GLU A 32 -4.27 -7.00 15.59
CA GLU A 32 -3.35 -5.96 16.07
C GLU A 32 -3.85 -4.60 15.64
N ASN A 33 -3.56 -3.61 16.47
CA ASN A 33 -4.07 -2.26 16.38
C ASN A 33 -2.90 -1.28 16.36
N GLY A 34 -2.98 -0.23 15.58
CA GLY A 34 -1.91 0.76 15.57
C GLY A 34 -1.96 1.66 14.37
N LEU A 35 -0.80 2.15 13.97
CA LEU A 35 -0.66 3.15 12.93
C LEU A 35 -0.15 2.52 11.64
N SER A 36 -0.67 3.02 10.54
CA SER A 36 -0.29 2.60 9.19
C SER A 36 -0.18 3.80 8.28
N VAL A 37 0.87 3.83 7.46
CA VAL A 37 1.09 4.82 6.40
C VAL A 37 1.30 4.10 5.08
N LYS A 38 0.45 4.40 4.09
CA LYS A 38 0.56 3.90 2.71
C LYS A 38 1.07 5.00 1.79
N GLN A 39 2.11 4.69 1.04
CA GLN A 39 2.71 5.54 0.01
C GLN A 39 2.65 4.84 -1.34
N ARG A 40 2.09 5.50 -2.35
CA ARG A 40 2.14 5.04 -3.74
C ARG A 40 3.54 5.23 -4.30
N ILE A 41 4.06 4.17 -4.93
CA ILE A 41 5.39 4.17 -5.54
C ILE A 41 5.32 4.02 -7.05
N LEU A 42 4.36 3.26 -7.58
CA LEU A 42 4.19 3.03 -9.01
C LEU A 42 2.70 3.02 -9.37
N LYS A 43 2.40 2.86 -10.67
CA LYS A 43 1.03 2.63 -11.11
C LYS A 43 0.52 1.31 -10.51
N HIS A 44 -0.53 1.40 -9.70
CA HIS A 44 -1.16 0.29 -8.99
C HIS A 44 -0.28 -0.38 -7.92
N SER A 45 0.76 0.29 -7.44
CA SER A 45 1.61 -0.27 -6.39
C SER A 45 1.89 0.71 -5.26
N THR A 46 1.83 0.20 -4.03
CA THR A 46 2.08 0.96 -2.80
C THR A 46 3.04 0.22 -1.89
N ILE A 47 3.75 0.97 -1.06
CA ILE A 47 4.39 0.48 0.14
C ILE A 47 3.56 0.93 1.34
N GLU A 48 3.35 0.04 2.30
CA GLU A 48 2.74 0.30 3.59
C GLU A 48 3.78 0.12 4.69
N LEU A 49 3.88 1.08 5.59
CA LEU A 49 4.61 0.97 6.84
C LEU A 49 3.61 0.86 7.98
N GLY A 50 3.79 -0.14 8.85
CA GLY A 50 2.90 -0.41 9.97
C GLY A 50 3.66 -0.52 11.28
N ILE A 51 3.12 0.10 12.33
CA ILE A 51 3.50 -0.11 13.72
C ILE A 51 2.22 -0.51 14.46
N LEU A 52 2.14 -1.77 14.86
CA LEU A 52 0.92 -2.40 15.39
C LEU A 52 1.22 -3.06 16.73
N SER A 53 0.27 -3.03 17.65
CA SER A 53 0.29 -3.70 18.94
C SER A 53 -1.03 -4.44 19.15
N GLY A 54 -0.99 -5.65 19.69
CA GLY A 54 -2.20 -6.42 19.97
C GLY A 54 -2.91 -5.95 21.24
N PHE A 55 -4.25 -5.96 21.23
CA PHE A 55 -5.00 -5.92 22.49
C PHE A 55 -4.96 -7.26 23.23
N LYS A 56 -4.82 -8.36 22.48
CA LYS A 56 -4.77 -9.75 22.98
C LYS A 56 -3.40 -10.40 22.82
N THR A 57 -2.44 -9.68 22.24
CA THR A 57 -1.10 -10.19 21.98
C THR A 57 -0.09 -9.20 22.55
N ASP A 58 0.85 -9.70 23.33
CA ASP A 58 1.93 -8.89 23.92
C ASP A 58 3.04 -8.62 22.90
N TYR A 59 2.70 -8.49 21.61
CA TYR A 59 3.67 -8.25 20.55
C TYR A 59 3.52 -6.84 19.99
N LEU A 60 4.64 -6.12 19.97
CA LEU A 60 4.83 -4.94 19.14
C LEU A 60 5.37 -5.37 17.78
N SER A 61 4.60 -5.13 16.74
CA SER A 61 4.86 -5.49 15.36
C SER A 61 5.24 -4.25 14.54
N VAL A 62 6.42 -4.27 13.93
CA VAL A 62 6.85 -3.26 12.96
C VAL A 62 7.05 -3.95 11.62
N GLY A 63 6.46 -3.42 10.55
CA GLY A 63 6.54 -4.06 9.24
C GLY A 63 6.45 -3.10 8.07
N VAL A 64 6.89 -3.62 6.92
CA VAL A 64 6.78 -2.98 5.63
C VAL A 64 6.16 -3.97 4.64
N ASP A 65 5.10 -3.55 3.96
CA ASP A 65 4.35 -4.39 3.03
C ASP A 65 4.26 -3.71 1.66
N TYR A 66 4.65 -4.42 0.59
CA TYR A 66 4.37 -4.01 -0.78
C TYR A 66 3.01 -4.55 -1.20
N HIS A 67 2.17 -3.70 -1.79
CA HIS A 67 0.85 -4.08 -2.28
C HIS A 67 0.66 -3.70 -3.75
N ARG A 68 0.08 -4.62 -4.52
CA ARG A 68 -0.44 -4.41 -5.85
C ARG A 68 -1.97 -4.26 -5.78
N HIS A 69 -2.50 -3.25 -6.47
CA HIS A 69 -3.92 -2.90 -6.47
C HIS A 69 -4.59 -3.30 -7.78
N TYR A 70 -5.77 -3.90 -7.66
CA TYR A 70 -6.62 -4.36 -8.75
C TYR A 70 -7.97 -3.66 -8.61
N PRO A 71 -8.25 -2.64 -9.41
CA PRO A 71 -9.51 -1.93 -9.30
C PRO A 71 -10.67 -2.83 -9.71
N ILE A 72 -11.79 -2.68 -8.99
CA ILE A 72 -13.04 -3.39 -9.28
C ILE A 72 -13.94 -2.48 -10.15
N PHE A 73 -15.06 -3.01 -10.65
CA PHE A 73 -16.06 -2.26 -11.43
C PHE A 73 -16.59 -1.00 -10.73
N ILE A 74 -16.54 -0.95 -9.39
CA ILE A 74 -17.00 0.21 -8.61
C ILE A 74 -15.86 1.23 -8.48
N ARG A 75 -16.18 2.50 -8.75
CA ARG A 75 -15.22 3.61 -8.64
C ARG A 75 -14.60 3.68 -7.25
N ASN A 76 -13.27 3.77 -7.22
CA ASN A 76 -12.44 3.85 -6.01
C ASN A 76 -12.47 2.61 -5.08
N LEU A 77 -13.03 1.49 -5.52
CA LEU A 77 -12.95 0.21 -4.84
C LEU A 77 -11.85 -0.65 -5.49
N ASN A 78 -10.92 -1.17 -4.71
CA ASN A 78 -9.78 -1.95 -5.18
C ASN A 78 -9.63 -3.19 -4.33
N LEU A 79 -9.34 -4.33 -4.96
CA LEU A 79 -8.69 -5.45 -4.28
C LEU A 79 -7.19 -5.16 -4.22
N TYR A 80 -6.52 -5.64 -3.20
CA TYR A 80 -5.07 -5.62 -3.15
C TYR A 80 -4.52 -6.92 -2.62
N ALA A 81 -3.35 -7.28 -3.14
CA ALA A 81 -2.55 -8.38 -2.66
C ALA A 81 -1.10 -7.93 -2.56
N GLY A 82 -0.37 -8.47 -1.59
CA GLY A 82 0.95 -8.00 -1.25
C GLY A 82 1.77 -9.00 -0.47
N LEU A 83 3.04 -8.63 -0.33
CA LEU A 83 4.00 -9.34 0.51
C LEU A 83 4.88 -8.32 1.23
N GLY A 84 5.43 -8.73 2.37
CA GLY A 84 6.22 -7.83 3.19
C GLY A 84 7.13 -8.54 4.17
N LEU A 85 7.74 -7.72 5.00
CA LEU A 85 8.61 -8.15 6.09
C LEU A 85 8.06 -7.60 7.40
N VAL A 86 8.11 -8.41 8.43
CA VAL A 86 7.67 -8.04 9.78
C VAL A 86 8.74 -8.40 10.81
N SER A 87 8.90 -7.51 11.79
CA SER A 87 9.64 -7.75 13.02
C SER A 87 8.67 -7.65 14.18
N GLN A 88 8.57 -8.70 14.99
CA GLN A 88 7.79 -8.67 16.22
C GLN A 88 8.71 -8.72 17.43
N ARG A 89 8.42 -7.88 18.41
CA ARG A 89 9.05 -7.87 19.72
C ARG A 89 8.01 -8.23 20.76
N PHE A 90 8.27 -9.27 21.55
CA PHE A 90 7.47 -9.58 22.73
C PHE A 90 7.71 -8.51 23.79
N GLN A 91 6.64 -7.95 24.33
CA GLN A 91 6.65 -6.92 25.36
C GLN A 91 5.63 -7.32 26.42
N PRO A 92 6.02 -8.14 27.42
CA PRO A 92 5.12 -8.55 28.48
C PRO A 92 4.67 -7.32 29.26
N GLN A 93 3.39 -7.32 29.68
CA GLN A 93 2.81 -6.27 30.51
C GLN A 93 3.34 -6.30 31.96
N ALA A 94 4.01 -7.38 32.35
CA ALA A 94 4.64 -7.58 33.66
C ALA A 94 6.17 -7.59 33.53
N PHE A 95 6.84 -7.10 34.58
CA PHE A 95 8.27 -6.79 34.72
C PHE A 95 9.25 -7.99 34.67
N GLU A 96 8.99 -9.02 33.85
CA GLU A 96 9.91 -10.15 33.73
C GLU A 96 10.53 -10.32 32.34
N GLN A 97 11.80 -10.68 32.40
CA GLN A 97 12.80 -10.69 31.36
C GLN A 97 12.57 -11.87 30.42
N ASP A 98 12.13 -11.58 29.20
CA ASP A 98 12.83 -12.02 28.00
C ASP A 98 12.26 -11.30 26.77
N VAL A 99 13.09 -10.46 26.15
CA VAL A 99 12.72 -9.75 24.93
C VAL A 99 12.91 -10.70 23.75
N PHE A 100 11.89 -11.50 23.47
CA PHE A 100 11.91 -12.34 22.28
C PHE A 100 11.64 -11.50 21.03
N LYS A 101 12.55 -11.56 20.06
CA LYS A 101 12.44 -10.88 18.77
C LYS A 101 12.39 -11.92 17.65
N ARG A 102 11.37 -11.82 16.79
CA ARG A 102 11.25 -12.66 15.60
C ARG A 102 11.06 -11.83 14.34
N HIS A 103 11.59 -12.37 13.25
CA HIS A 103 11.53 -11.79 11.93
C HIS A 103 10.79 -12.75 11.01
N GLY A 104 9.99 -12.21 10.11
CA GLY A 104 9.16 -13.01 9.24
C GLY A 104 8.79 -12.32 7.95
N VAL A 105 8.20 -13.11 7.06
CA VAL A 105 7.58 -12.67 5.84
C VAL A 105 6.07 -12.62 6.03
N THR A 106 5.44 -11.63 5.41
CA THR A 106 3.99 -11.44 5.44
C THR A 106 3.44 -11.59 4.03
N PHE A 107 2.23 -12.11 3.94
CA PHE A 107 1.39 -11.96 2.76
C PHE A 107 0.14 -11.22 3.18
N THR A 108 -0.35 -10.32 2.35
CA THR A 108 -1.53 -9.51 2.67
C THR A 108 -2.51 -9.57 1.52
N GLY A 109 -3.77 -9.80 1.83
CA GLY A 109 -4.87 -9.76 0.86
C GLY A 109 -6.06 -9.01 1.43
N GLY A 110 -6.63 -8.09 0.66
CA GLY A 110 -7.72 -7.26 1.15
C GLY A 110 -8.48 -6.49 0.09
N ILE A 111 -9.43 -5.70 0.58
CA ILE A 111 -10.23 -4.78 -0.21
C ILE A 111 -10.13 -3.39 0.40
N GLU A 112 -10.04 -2.36 -0.43
CA GLU A 112 -10.05 -0.97 0.01
C GLU A 112 -10.95 -0.09 -0.85
N ALA A 113 -11.61 0.85 -0.20
CA ALA A 113 -12.43 1.87 -0.81
C ALA A 113 -11.92 3.25 -0.43
N THR A 114 -11.89 4.18 -1.39
CA THR A 114 -11.52 5.59 -1.11
C THR A 114 -12.67 6.52 -1.44
N LEU A 115 -13.19 7.23 -0.44
CA LEU A 115 -14.23 8.23 -0.58
C LEU A 115 -13.71 9.59 -0.13
N GLY A 116 -13.54 10.52 -1.07
CA GLY A 116 -13.04 11.86 -0.78
C GLY A 116 -11.62 11.85 -0.20
N ARG A 117 -11.49 12.13 1.10
CA ARG A 117 -10.22 12.10 1.86
C ARG A 117 -10.12 10.93 2.84
N VAL A 118 -11.05 10.00 2.79
CA VAL A 118 -11.06 8.84 3.69
C VAL A 118 -10.84 7.58 2.85
N ASN A 119 -9.89 6.75 3.29
CA ASN A 119 -9.64 5.42 2.76
C ASN A 119 -10.01 4.40 3.85
N VAL A 120 -10.86 3.46 3.51
CA VAL A 120 -11.25 2.35 4.38
C VAL A 120 -10.77 1.06 3.72
N ALA A 121 -10.12 0.20 4.49
CA ALA A 121 -9.64 -1.08 4.00
C ALA A 121 -9.97 -2.19 5.01
N TRP A 122 -10.21 -3.38 4.50
CA TRP A 122 -10.22 -4.60 5.29
C TRP A 122 -9.26 -5.60 4.66
N ASP A 123 -8.45 -6.26 5.48
CA ASP A 123 -7.51 -7.27 4.99
C ASP A 123 -7.24 -8.39 5.98
N TYR A 124 -6.66 -9.45 5.42
CA TYR A 124 -6.12 -10.61 6.09
C TYR A 124 -4.63 -10.73 5.77
N LYS A 125 -3.82 -10.94 6.81
CA LYS A 125 -2.37 -10.94 6.77
C LYS A 125 -1.78 -12.17 7.48
N PRO A 126 -1.61 -13.31 6.79
CA PRO A 126 -0.80 -14.41 7.28
C PRO A 126 0.69 -14.02 7.35
N MET A 127 1.37 -14.54 8.36
CA MET A 127 2.76 -14.23 8.69
C MET A 127 3.51 -15.53 8.98
N PHE A 128 4.69 -15.67 8.40
CA PHE A 128 5.59 -16.80 8.60
C PHE A 128 6.91 -16.31 9.18
N PHE A 129 7.27 -16.81 10.36
CA PHE A 129 8.49 -16.42 11.07
C PHE A 129 9.63 -17.40 10.77
N LEU A 130 10.85 -16.87 10.71
CA LEU A 130 12.07 -17.62 10.45
C LEU A 130 12.77 -17.94 11.79
N GLY A 131 13.32 -19.15 11.93
CA GLY A 131 14.15 -19.58 13.08
C GLY A 131 13.41 -20.39 14.16
N ASN A 132 14.08 -20.63 15.29
CA ASN A 132 13.52 -21.31 16.48
C ASN A 132 12.56 -20.38 17.24
N SER A 133 11.43 -20.06 16.62
CA SER A 133 10.32 -19.42 17.31
C SER A 133 9.26 -20.45 17.64
N ASP A 134 8.72 -20.43 18.87
CA ASP A 134 7.69 -21.36 19.34
C ASP A 134 6.42 -21.38 18.47
N ARG A 135 6.22 -20.32 17.68
CA ARG A 135 5.14 -20.23 16.68
C ARG A 135 5.70 -19.68 15.37
N LEU A 136 5.88 -20.56 14.39
CA LEU A 136 6.32 -20.24 13.03
C LEU A 136 5.24 -19.57 12.18
N PHE A 137 3.98 -19.64 12.61
CA PHE A 137 2.84 -19.08 11.88
C PHE A 137 1.97 -18.21 12.79
N ALA A 138 1.55 -17.06 12.27
CA ALA A 138 0.50 -16.24 12.84
C ALA A 138 -0.34 -15.62 11.72
N SER A 139 -1.52 -15.12 12.07
CA SER A 139 -2.34 -14.36 11.13
C SER A 139 -2.99 -13.18 11.84
N ASN A 140 -3.26 -12.12 11.07
CA ASN A 140 -3.91 -10.92 11.53
C ASN A 140 -5.01 -10.54 10.53
N SER A 141 -6.19 -10.19 11.02
CA SER A 141 -7.19 -9.48 10.21
C SER A 141 -7.50 -8.15 10.85
N GLY A 142 -7.74 -7.13 10.03
CA GLY A 142 -8.08 -5.81 10.54
C GLY A 142 -8.77 -4.92 9.53
N ILE A 143 -9.46 -3.92 10.07
CA ILE A 143 -10.03 -2.80 9.35
C ILE A 143 -9.09 -1.61 9.55
N SER A 144 -8.75 -0.93 8.46
CA SER A 144 -7.94 0.28 8.49
C SER A 144 -8.77 1.47 8.05
N ILE A 145 -8.66 2.57 8.78
CA ILE A 145 -9.24 3.86 8.42
C ILE A 145 -8.07 4.85 8.29
N ARG A 146 -7.86 5.35 7.07
CA ARG A 146 -6.75 6.22 6.73
C ARG A 146 -7.24 7.53 6.14
N TYR A 147 -6.63 8.62 6.57
CA TYR A 147 -6.82 9.93 5.94
C TYR A 147 -5.88 10.08 4.73
N VAL A 148 -6.41 10.60 3.63
CA VAL A 148 -5.68 10.84 2.39
C VAL A 148 -5.08 12.25 2.43
N PHE A 149 -3.78 12.30 2.73
CA PHE A 149 -2.99 13.52 2.71
C PHE A 149 -2.84 14.05 1.28
N LEU A 150 -2.39 13.19 0.36
CA LEU A 150 -2.14 13.53 -1.04
C LEU A 150 -2.99 12.67 -1.97
N ARG A 151 -3.77 13.30 -2.84
CA ARG A 151 -4.59 12.61 -3.84
C ARG A 151 -3.82 12.48 -5.15
N ASN A 152 -4.03 11.36 -5.84
CA ASN A 152 -3.38 11.07 -7.12
C ASN A 152 -3.67 12.14 -8.19
N LYS A 153 -4.88 12.72 -8.18
CA LYS A 153 -5.26 13.80 -9.11
C LYS A 153 -4.47 15.10 -8.88
N ASP A 154 -4.09 15.39 -7.63
CA ASP A 154 -3.39 16.61 -7.27
C ASP A 154 -1.92 16.50 -7.73
N VAL A 155 -1.29 15.35 -7.49
CA VAL A 155 0.08 15.05 -7.97
C VAL A 155 0.16 15.10 -9.50
N LYS A 156 -0.75 14.42 -10.21
CA LYS A 156 -0.78 14.46 -11.68
C LYS A 156 -1.01 15.84 -12.27
N LYS A 157 -1.78 16.69 -11.57
CA LYS A 157 -1.99 18.08 -12.00
C LYS A 157 -0.67 18.85 -11.92
N TRP A 158 0.05 18.69 -10.83
CA TRP A 158 1.34 19.34 -10.62
C TRP A 158 2.40 18.89 -11.65
N GLU A 159 2.51 17.58 -11.92
CA GLU A 159 3.40 17.03 -12.95
C GLU A 159 3.13 17.66 -14.33
N ARG A 160 1.86 17.71 -14.73
CA ARG A 160 1.46 18.31 -16.02
C ARG A 160 1.78 19.80 -16.11
N GLU A 161 1.67 20.53 -15.01
CA GLU A 161 2.01 21.96 -14.98
C GLU A 161 3.52 22.18 -15.14
N GLN A 162 4.34 21.34 -14.51
CA GLN A 162 5.79 21.37 -14.70
C GLN A 162 6.18 21.06 -16.13
N ASP A 163 5.61 19.99 -16.72
CA ASP A 163 5.88 19.62 -18.12
C ASP A 163 5.55 20.76 -19.09
N LYS A 164 4.44 21.46 -18.86
CA LYS A 164 4.07 22.63 -19.66
C LYS A 164 5.08 23.78 -19.51
N LYS A 165 5.58 24.05 -18.30
CA LYS A 165 6.62 25.08 -18.07
C LYS A 165 7.93 24.71 -18.76
N HIS A 166 8.35 23.45 -18.67
CA HIS A 166 9.56 22.95 -19.34
C HIS A 166 9.45 23.03 -20.87
N ARG A 167 8.31 22.63 -21.45
CA ARG A 167 8.06 22.75 -22.90
C ARG A 167 8.11 24.20 -23.38
N LYS A 168 7.50 25.13 -22.65
CA LYS A 168 7.55 26.57 -22.97
C LYS A 168 8.97 27.14 -22.89
N LYS A 169 9.77 26.70 -21.92
CA LYS A 169 11.18 27.12 -21.78
C LYS A 169 12.05 26.60 -22.94
N ASN A 170 11.84 25.35 -23.37
CA ASN A 170 12.57 24.78 -24.51
C ASN A 170 12.16 25.40 -25.85
N GLN A 171 10.88 25.73 -26.05
CA GLN A 171 10.42 26.43 -27.25
C GLN A 171 11.02 27.84 -27.37
N ARG A 172 11.15 28.58 -26.26
CA ARG A 172 11.81 29.91 -26.23
C ARG A 172 13.32 29.86 -26.49
N LYS A 173 13.97 28.71 -26.25
CA LYS A 173 15.41 28.50 -26.47
C LYS A 173 15.78 27.99 -27.86
N ARG A 174 14.81 27.59 -28.70
CA ARG A 174 15.09 27.27 -30.10
C ARG A 174 15.34 28.59 -30.83
N PRO A 175 16.55 28.89 -31.34
CA PRO A 175 16.74 30.05 -32.18
C PRO A 175 15.79 29.91 -33.39
N LYS A 176 15.16 31.02 -33.79
CA LYS A 176 14.35 31.08 -35.02
C LYS A 176 15.30 30.85 -36.20
N LEU A 177 15.54 29.59 -36.52
CA LEU A 177 16.28 29.20 -37.71
C LEU A 177 15.35 29.36 -38.92
N PHE A 178 15.75 30.30 -39.77
CA PHE A 178 15.27 30.58 -41.13
C PHE A 178 13.93 31.32 -41.29
N HIS A 179 14.03 32.64 -41.43
CA HIS A 179 13.57 33.31 -42.65
C HIS A 179 14.82 33.81 -43.37
N ARG A 180 15.15 33.18 -44.49
CA ARG A 180 16.00 33.78 -45.50
C ARG A 180 15.12 33.83 -46.73
N ASP A 181 14.67 35.05 -47.02
CA ASP A 181 13.78 35.40 -48.12
C ASP A 181 14.46 35.05 -49.44
N GLY A 182 13.66 34.53 -50.39
CA GLY A 182 14.03 34.32 -51.79
C GLY A 182 13.50 35.45 -52.65
#